data_AF-A0A522E8P4-F1
#
_entry.id   AF-A0A522E8P4-F1
#
_cell.length_a   1.000
_cell.length_b   1.000
_cell.length_c   1.000
_cell.angle_alpha   90.00
_cell.angle_beta   90.00
_cell.angle_gamma   90.00
#
_symmetry.space_group_name_H-M   'P 1'
#
loop_
_entity.id
_entity.type
_entity.pdbx_description
1 polymer ?
#
loop_
_entity_poly.entity_id
_entity_poly.type
_entity_poly.pdbx_seq_one_letter_code
_entity_poly.pdbx_strand_id
1 'polypeptide(L)' 'MDYPNIAEGFSRLSYQDKIRFYSMAHGSLTELQNQLLISRDVRYLDGRQFDSLWGRSVTAQKLLNGLIRSSRIRSK' A
#
# COMPACT_ATOMS: atom_id res chain seq x y z
N MET A 1 -5.18 6.76 -29.58
CA MET A 1 -4.94 5.59 -28.71
C MET A 1 -4.67 6.17 -27.32
N ASP A 2 -5.74 6.61 -26.68
CA ASP A 2 -5.69 7.28 -25.39
C ASP A 2 -5.80 6.20 -24.31
N TYR A 3 -4.66 5.81 -23.74
CA TYR A 3 -4.67 5.09 -22.48
C TYR A 3 -5.34 6.01 -21.46
N PRO A 4 -6.51 5.66 -20.89
CA PRO A 4 -7.10 6.44 -19.83
C PRO A 4 -6.01 6.63 -18.78
N ASN A 5 -5.66 7.88 -18.49
CA ASN A 5 -4.64 8.09 -17.48
C ASN A 5 -5.15 7.40 -16.21
N ILE A 6 -4.27 6.68 -15.51
CA ILE A 6 -4.67 5.85 -14.37
C ILE A 6 -5.49 6.67 -13.35
N ALA A 7 -5.27 7.99 -13.28
CA ALA A 7 -6.02 8.92 -12.45
C ALA A 7 -7.50 9.10 -12.86
N GLU A 8 -7.83 9.17 -14.15
CA GLU A 8 -9.20 9.27 -14.67
C GLU A 8 -9.96 7.97 -14.43
N GLY A 9 -9.33 6.81 -14.67
CA GLY A 9 -9.93 5.51 -14.38
C GLY A 9 -10.16 5.29 -12.87
N PHE A 10 -9.20 5.69 -12.04
CA PHE A 10 -9.29 5.53 -10.59
C PHE A 10 -10.35 6.44 -9.97
N SER A 11 -10.59 7.61 -10.56
CA SER A 11 -11.68 8.51 -10.13
C SER A 11 -13.06 7.85 -10.30
N ARG A 12 -13.24 7.06 -11.37
CA ARG A 12 -14.49 6.37 -11.74
C ARG A 12 -14.79 5.10 -10.94
N LEU A 13 -13.82 4.56 -10.21
CA LEU A 13 -14.04 3.37 -9.37
C LEU A 13 -15.02 3.69 -8.24
N SER A 14 -15.98 2.79 -8.03
CA SER A 14 -16.88 2.86 -6.89
C SER A 14 -16.09 2.81 -5.58
N TYR A 15 -16.67 3.30 -4.48
CA TYR A 15 -16.02 3.19 -3.18
C TYR A 15 -15.75 1.72 -2.79
N GLN A 16 -16.61 0.79 -3.21
CA GLN A 16 -16.42 -0.65 -2.99
C GLN A 16 -15.21 -1.19 -3.77
N ASP A 17 -15.03 -0.79 -5.03
CA ASP A 17 -13.85 -1.18 -5.82
C ASP A 17 -12.57 -0.61 -5.23
N LYS A 18 -12.60 0.66 -4.77
CA LYS A 18 -11.46 1.28 -4.08
C LYS A 18 -11.10 0.51 -2.81
N ILE A 19 -12.08 0.11 -1.99
CA ILE A 19 -11.84 -0.69 -0.78
C ILE A 19 -11.18 -2.04 -1.13
N ARG A 20 -11.67 -2.73 -2.16
CA ARG A 20 -11.08 -4.00 -2.62
C ARG A 20 -9.63 -3.80 -3.05
N PHE A 21 -9.39 -2.78 -3.87
CA PHE A 21 -8.05 -2.43 -4.33
C PHE A 21 -7.09 -2.11 -3.16
N TYR A 22 -7.52 -1.28 -2.21
CA TYR A 22 -6.69 -0.95 -1.05
C TYR A 22 -6.44 -2.15 -0.13
N SER A 23 -7.40 -3.05 -0.01
CA SER A 23 -7.23 -4.30 0.76
C SER A 23 -6.16 -5.20 0.11
N MET A 24 -6.16 -5.31 -1.21
CA MET A 24 -5.10 -6.02 -1.94
C MET A 24 -3.73 -5.35 -1.73
N ALA A 25 -3.66 -4.04 -1.89
CA ALA A 25 -2.42 -3.29 -1.67
C ALA A 25 -1.89 -3.43 -0.23
N HIS A 26 -2.78 -3.50 0.76
CA HIS A 26 -2.41 -3.78 2.15
C HIS A 26 -1.80 -5.17 2.30
N GLY A 27 -2.38 -6.20 1.66
CA GLY A 27 -1.81 -7.55 1.66
C GLY A 27 -0.40 -7.58 1.08
N SER A 28 -0.20 -7.00 -0.10
CA SER A 28 1.12 -6.91 -0.74
C SER A 28 2.14 -6.11 0.09
N LEU A 29 1.70 -5.06 0.78
CA LEU A 29 2.57 -4.29 1.67
C LEU A 29 3.02 -5.12 2.88
N THR A 30 2.12 -5.94 3.45
CA THR A 30 2.46 -6.86 4.55
C THR A 30 3.47 -7.91 4.09
N GLU A 31 3.30 -8.47 2.88
CA GLU A 31 4.28 -9.39 2.29
C GLU A 31 5.66 -8.72 2.10
N LEU A 32 5.69 -7.49 1.60
CA LEU A 32 6.92 -6.71 1.46
C LEU A 32 7.60 -6.47 2.83
N GLN A 33 6.83 -6.14 3.86
CA GLN A 33 7.35 -5.96 5.22
C GLN A 33 8.01 -7.24 5.75
N ASN A 34 7.41 -8.40 5.51
CA ASN A 34 8.00 -9.68 5.86
C ASN A 34 9.31 -9.93 5.09
N GLN A 35 9.35 -9.64 3.79
CA GLN A 35 10.57 -9.74 2.99
C GLN A 35 11.68 -8.80 3.47
N LEU A 36 11.35 -7.58 3.91
CA LEU A 36 12.33 -6.65 4.50
C LEU A 36 12.93 -7.22 5.79
N LEU A 37 12.12 -7.82 6.66
CA LEU A 37 12.59 -8.48 7.88
C LEU A 37 13.55 -9.62 7.56
N ILE A 38 13.16 -10.52 6.65
CA ILE A 38 14.00 -11.62 6.20
C ILE A 38 15.32 -11.08 5.61
N SER A 39 15.25 -10.07 4.75
CA SER A 39 16.42 -9.48 4.09
C SER A 39 17.40 -8.85 5.08
N ARG A 40 16.90 -8.25 6.17
CA ARG A 40 17.74 -7.76 7.27
C ARG A 40 18.38 -8.93 8.03
N ASP A 41 17.61 -9.96 8.33
CA ASP A 41 18.07 -11.09 9.15
C ASP A 41 19.18 -11.89 8.43
N VAL A 42 19.10 -12.02 7.11
CA VAL A 42 20.17 -12.62 6.28
C VAL A 42 21.26 -11.61 5.86
N ARG A 43 21.25 -10.40 6.43
CA ARG A 43 22.24 -9.33 6.23
C ARG A 43 22.36 -8.83 4.78
N TYR A 44 21.30 -8.94 3.98
CA TYR A 44 21.23 -8.28 2.66
C TYR A 44 20.93 -6.79 2.77
N LEU A 45 20.30 -6.34 3.86
CA LEU A 45 20.11 -4.93 4.18
C LEU A 45 20.92 -4.59 5.42
N ASP A 46 21.68 -3.49 5.36
CA ASP A 46 22.24 -2.91 6.57
C ASP A 46 21.14 -2.22 7.41
N GLY A 47 21.44 -1.91 8.67
CA GLY A 47 20.47 -1.31 9.59
C GLY A 47 19.87 0.00 9.07
N ARG A 48 20.68 0.85 8.42
CA ARG A 48 20.21 2.15 7.90
C ARG A 48 19.29 1.97 6.68
N GLN A 49 19.63 1.04 5.80
CA GLN A 49 18.80 0.69 4.64
C GLN A 49 17.47 0.08 5.10
N PHE A 50 17.52 -0.85 6.06
CA PHE A 50 16.32 -1.45 6.64
C PHE A 50 15.43 -0.39 7.28
N ASP A 51 15.96 0.46 8.16
CA ASP A 51 15.17 1.48 8.88
C ASP A 51 14.51 2.47 7.92
N SER A 52 15.23 2.87 6.86
CA SER A 52 14.68 3.73 5.81
C SER A 52 13.52 3.07 5.05
N LEU A 53 13.71 1.84 4.59
CA LEU A 53 12.67 1.08 3.86
C LEU A 53 11.48 0.74 4.76
N TRP A 54 11.74 0.35 6.01
CA TRP A 54 10.73 0.06 7.01
C TRP A 54 9.90 1.31 7.35
N GLY A 55 10.54 2.46 7.56
CA GLY A 55 9.83 3.72 7.80
C GLY A 55 8.88 4.10 6.65
N ARG A 56 9.32 3.88 5.41
CA ARG A 56 8.48 4.08 4.22
C ARG A 56 7.32 3.10 4.14
N SER A 57 7.55 1.83 4.46
CA SER A 57 6.48 0.80 4.47
C SER A 57 5.43 1.12 5.55
N VAL A 58 5.85 1.53 6.75
CA VAL A 58 4.95 1.97 7.83
C VAL A 58 4.13 3.20 7.42
N THR A 59 4.74 4.13 6.71
CA THR A 59 4.02 5.31 6.19
C THR A 59 2.97 4.91 5.16
N ALA A 60 3.31 4.03 4.21
CA ALA A 60 2.36 3.49 3.24
C ALA A 60 1.20 2.76 3.93
N GLN A 61 1.50 1.98 4.98
CA GLN A 61 0.50 1.24 5.75
C GLN A 61 -0.53 2.18 6.39
N LYS A 62 -0.07 3.29 6.99
CA LYS A 62 -0.93 4.31 7.58
C LYS A 62 -1.83 4.96 6.52
N LEU A 63 -1.27 5.30 5.36
CA LEU A 63 -2.03 5.88 4.25
C LEU A 63 -3.11 4.93 3.73
N LEU A 64 -2.77 3.65 3.49
CA LEU A 64 -3.73 2.64 3.05
C LEU A 64 -4.86 2.47 4.06
N ASN A 65 -4.55 2.41 5.35
CA ASN A 65 -5.56 2.32 6.41
C ASN A 65 -6.48 3.54 6.43
N GLY A 66 -5.93 4.74 6.26
CA GLY A 66 -6.71 5.98 6.12
C GLY A 66 -7.65 5.94 4.91
N LEU A 67 -7.15 5.51 3.75
CA LEU A 67 -7.91 5.40 2.52
C LEU A 67 -9.05 4.38 2.65
N ILE A 68 -8.78 3.18 3.16
CA ILE A 68 -9.79 2.13 3.42
C ILE A 68 -10.89 2.67 4.33
N ARG A 69 -10.51 3.30 5.46
CA ARG A 69 -11.48 3.88 6.41
C ARG A 69 -12.33 4.95 5.73
N SER A 70 -11.71 5.86 4.99
CA SER A 70 -12.42 6.96 4.34
C SER A 70 -13.37 6.49 3.23
N SER A 71 -12.99 5.46 2.48
CA SER A 71 -13.84 4.86 1.45
C SER A 71 -15.00 4.08 2.03
N ARG A 72 -14.82 3.37 3.15
CA ARG A 72 -15.91 2.68 3.87
C ARG A 72 -16.96 3.64 4.41
N ILE A 73 -16.55 4.83 4.86
CA ILE A 73 -17.49 5.86 5.31
C ILE A 73 -18.34 6.37 4.14
N ARG A 74 -17.73 6.52 2.95
CA ARG A 74 -18.40 7.03 1.74
C ARG A 74 -19.14 5.98 0.91
N SER A 75 -18.97 4.69 1.23
CA SER A 75 -19.69 3.58 0.60
C SER A 75 -21.01 3.22 1.30
N LYS A 76 -21.29 3.85 2.45
CA LYS A 76 -22.58 3.81 3.13
C LYS A 76 -23.46 4.93 2.58
#